data_AF-A0A925AB49-F1
#
_entry.id   AF-A0A925AB49-F1
#
_cell.length_a   1.000
_cell.length_b   1.000
_cell.length_c   1.000
_cell.angle_alpha   90.00
_cell.angle_beta   90.00
_cell.angle_gamma   90.00
#
_symmetry.space_group_name_H-M   'P 1'
#
loop_
_entity.id
_entity.type
_entity.pdbx_description
1 polymer ?
#
loop_
_entity_poly.entity_id
_entity_poly.type
_entity_poly.pdbx_seq_one_letter_code
_entity_poly.pdbx_strand_id
1 'polypeptide(L)'
;MDPAVNDVAGMVAYGLYKKDKREWMIRFRTERNRAPNVDEIVDYTLGWNDVRIESSKNTAQSVLANFAAYVLAREEPKIIKDALRGRFWDALGLGLIVNLVYTAALLIVVASLGSQGIDLIDIYREFAEPPVAAPQP
;
A
#
# COMPACT_ATOMS: atom_id res chain seq x y z
N MET A 1 -1.91 9.93 18.20
CA MET A 1 -0.72 10.06 17.33
C MET A 1 0.44 9.38 18.04
N ASP A 2 1.23 8.58 17.31
CA ASP A 2 2.39 7.88 17.85
C ASP A 2 3.41 8.90 18.42
N PRO A 3 3.84 8.78 19.70
CA PRO A 3 4.80 9.70 20.31
C PRO A 3 6.11 9.81 19.51
N ALA A 4 6.56 8.75 18.84
CA ALA A 4 7.78 8.80 18.04
C ALA A 4 7.67 9.75 16.83
N VAL A 5 6.49 9.86 16.23
CA VAL A 5 6.24 10.78 15.10
C VAL A 5 6.23 12.22 15.58
N ASN A 6 5.72 12.49 16.78
CA ASN A 6 5.77 13.80 17.41
C ASN A 6 7.22 14.21 17.73
N ASP A 7 8.07 13.27 18.14
CA ASP A 7 9.49 13.54 18.40
C ASP A 7 10.25 13.93 17.13
N VAL A 8 10.04 13.20 16.02
CA VAL A 8 10.69 13.52 14.74
C VAL A 8 10.17 14.85 14.17
N ALA A 9 8.85 15.10 14.21
CA ALA A 9 8.29 16.38 13.80
C ALA A 9 8.83 17.53 14.64
N GLY A 10 9.01 17.34 15.95
CA GLY A 10 9.64 18.30 16.85
C GLY A 10 11.10 18.60 16.47
N MET A 11 11.89 17.57 16.13
CA MET A 11 13.27 17.74 15.67
C MET A 11 13.35 18.54 14.37
N VAL A 12 12.48 18.23 13.40
CA VAL A 12 12.40 18.97 12.13
C VAL A 12 11.97 20.42 12.38
N ALA A 13 10.97 20.64 13.23
CA ALA A 13 10.52 22.00 13.61
C ALA A 13 11.64 22.80 14.28
N TYR A 14 12.46 22.18 15.14
CA TYR A 14 13.63 22.83 15.72
C TYR A 14 14.70 23.15 14.68
N GLY A 15 14.91 22.26 13.70
CA GLY A 15 15.77 22.51 12.55
C GLY A 15 15.33 23.72 11.74
N LEU A 16 14.02 23.86 11.49
CA LEU A 16 13.42 25.02 10.82
C LEU A 16 13.66 26.30 11.63
N TYR A 17 13.43 26.29 12.94
CA TYR A 17 13.76 27.42 13.81
C TYR A 17 15.23 27.85 13.69
N LYS A 18 16.17 26.89 13.71
CA LYS A 18 17.61 27.20 13.58
C LYS A 18 17.98 27.76 12.22
N LYS A 19 17.34 27.27 11.15
CA LYS A 19 17.51 27.80 9.80
C LYS A 19 17.02 29.25 9.74
N ASP A 20 15.82 29.53 10.22
CA ASP A 20 15.24 30.87 10.27
C ASP A 20 16.09 31.84 11.08
N LYS A 21 16.61 31.41 12.24
CA LYS A 21 17.50 32.23 13.05
C LYS A 21 18.79 32.57 12.31
N ARG A 22 19.36 31.62 11.56
CA ARG A 22 20.55 31.87 10.74
C ARG A 22 20.27 32.86 9.62
N GLU A 23 19.17 32.68 8.89
CA GLU A 23 18.76 33.59 7.83
C GLU A 23 18.50 35.00 8.36
N TRP A 24 17.85 35.12 9.51
CA TRP A 24 17.68 36.39 10.20
C TRP A 24 19.02 37.04 10.55
N MET A 25 19.98 36.29 11.11
CA MET A 25 21.31 36.84 11.43
C MET A 25 22.07 37.32 10.19
N ILE A 26 21.98 36.57 9.08
CA ILE A 26 22.59 36.94 7.80
C ILE A 26 21.96 38.25 7.31
N ARG A 27 20.63 38.31 7.25
CA ARG A 27 19.89 39.49 6.81
C ARG A 27 20.20 40.71 7.67
N PHE A 28 20.19 40.55 8.99
CA PHE A 28 20.53 41.60 9.94
C PHE A 28 21.93 42.16 9.68
N ARG A 29 22.92 41.29 9.44
CA ARG A 29 24.29 41.70 9.14
C ARG A 29 24.37 42.47 7.83
N THR A 30 23.66 42.01 6.79
CA THR A 30 23.60 42.71 5.51
C THR A 30 22.97 44.10 5.64
N GLU A 31 21.91 44.23 6.43
CA GLU A 31 21.17 45.49 6.59
C GLU A 31 21.88 46.51 7.49
N ARG A 32 22.50 46.06 8.58
CA ARG A 32 23.11 46.94 9.59
C ARG A 32 24.63 46.98 9.56
N ASN A 33 25.25 46.26 8.64
CA ASN A 33 26.70 46.12 8.48
C ASN A 33 27.46 45.72 9.76
N ARG A 34 26.78 45.02 10.68
CA ARG A 34 27.34 44.52 11.94
C ARG A 34 26.62 43.26 12.40
N ALA A 35 27.20 42.51 13.34
CA ALA A 35 26.49 41.43 14.00
C ALA A 35 25.39 41.96 14.95
N PRO A 36 24.30 41.21 15.16
CA PRO A 36 23.33 41.53 16.21
C PRO A 36 23.98 41.41 17.59
N ASN A 37 23.60 42.30 18.51
CA ASN A 37 24.04 42.24 19.91
C ASN A 37 23.16 41.26 20.71
N VAL A 38 23.47 41.08 21.99
CA VAL A 38 22.76 40.12 22.85
C VAL A 38 21.28 40.47 22.99
N ASP A 39 20.96 41.75 23.20
CA ASP A 39 19.57 42.20 23.37
C ASP A 39 18.74 41.96 22.11
N GLU A 40 19.29 42.23 20.93
CA GLU A 40 18.64 41.97 19.64
C GLU A 40 18.40 40.47 19.38
N ILE A 41 19.28 39.61 19.89
CA ILE A 41 19.11 38.15 19.84
C ILE A 41 18.00 37.70 20.80
N VAL A 42 17.91 38.32 21.98
CA VAL A 42 16.84 38.08 22.95
C VAL A 42 15.50 38.51 22.35
N ASP A 43 15.43 39.72 21.78
CA ASP A 43 14.23 40.23 21.11
C ASP A 43 13.76 39.32 19.98
N TYR A 44 14.69 38.83 19.15
CA TYR A 44 14.36 37.83 18.13
C TYR A 44 13.75 36.58 18.75
N THR A 45 14.31 36.10 19.86
CA THR A 45 13.85 34.89 20.54
C THR A 45 12.48 35.10 21.19
N LEU A 46 12.23 36.26 21.79
CA LEU A 46 10.92 36.64 22.33
C LEU A 46 9.85 36.80 21.24
N GLY A 47 10.26 37.11 20.00
CA GLY A 47 9.38 37.11 18.83
C GLY A 47 8.85 35.74 18.41
N TRP A 48 9.33 34.64 19.01
CA TRP A 48 8.78 33.29 18.82
C TRP A 48 7.67 33.01 19.82
N ASN A 49 6.45 33.43 19.46
CA ASN A 49 5.23 33.09 20.20
C ASN A 49 4.68 31.71 19.82
N ASP A 50 3.67 31.24 20.57
CA ASP A 50 3.04 29.93 20.36
C ASP A 50 2.53 29.74 18.93
N VAL A 51 1.99 30.79 18.31
CA VAL A 51 1.49 30.75 16.92
C VAL A 51 2.62 30.42 15.94
N ARG A 52 3.79 31.05 16.11
CA ARG A 52 4.95 30.82 15.24
C ARG A 52 5.58 29.45 15.47
N ILE A 53 5.59 28.99 16.71
CA ILE A 53 6.03 27.64 17.09
C ILE A 53 5.11 26.60 16.43
N GLU A 54 3.80 26.78 16.54
CA GLU A 54 2.82 25.86 15.97
C GLU A 54 2.86 25.85 14.44
N SER A 55 3.02 27.02 13.81
CA SER A 55 3.25 27.12 12.36
C SER A 55 4.49 26.33 11.91
N SER A 56 5.57 26.36 12.70
CA SER A 56 6.79 25.60 12.40
C SER A 56 6.58 24.10 12.57
N LYS A 57 5.80 23.67 13.56
CA LYS A 57 5.41 22.26 13.72
C LYS A 57 4.54 21.78 12.57
N ASN A 58 3.55 22.55 12.16
CA ASN A 58 2.70 22.23 11.01
C ASN A 58 3.53 22.11 9.73
N THR A 59 4.46 23.04 9.51
CA THR A 59 5.41 22.97 8.39
C THR A 59 6.25 21.70 8.44
N ALA A 60 6.78 21.36 9.61
CA ALA A 60 7.54 20.13 9.81
C ALA A 60 6.71 18.86 9.50
N GLN A 61 5.46 18.82 9.95
CA GLN A 61 4.53 17.72 9.65
C GLN A 61 4.28 17.61 8.14
N SER A 62 4.06 18.73 7.44
CA SER A 62 3.88 18.72 5.97
C SER A 62 5.13 18.22 5.25
N VAL A 63 6.33 18.64 5.66
CA VAL A 63 7.60 18.17 5.08
C VAL A 63 7.76 16.67 5.28
N LEU A 64 7.46 16.15 6.48
CA LEU A 64 7.53 14.72 6.77
C LEU A 64 6.49 13.92 5.98
N ALA A 65 5.27 14.43 5.85
CA ALA A 65 4.23 13.80 5.04
C ALA A 65 4.65 13.68 3.56
N ASN A 66 5.22 14.74 3.00
CA ASN A 66 5.74 14.74 1.63
C ASN A 66 6.91 13.75 1.47
N PHE A 67 7.81 13.69 2.46
CA PHE A 67 8.90 12.73 2.45
C PHE A 67 8.39 11.28 2.53
N ALA A 68 7.42 11.01 3.39
CA ALA A 68 6.79 9.70 3.50
C ALA A 68 6.10 9.28 2.19
N ALA A 69 5.37 10.20 1.54
CA ALA A 69 4.75 9.96 0.25
C ALA A 69 5.80 9.66 -0.84
N TYR A 70 6.92 10.39 -0.85
CA TYR A 70 8.03 10.14 -1.77
C TYR A 70 8.66 8.76 -1.56
N VAL A 71 8.94 8.39 -0.30
CA VAL A 71 9.50 7.07 0.04
C VAL A 71 8.52 5.96 -0.35
N LEU A 72 7.23 6.15 -0.09
CA LEU A 72 6.20 5.18 -0.45
C LEU A 72 6.11 4.99 -1.98
N ALA A 73 6.06 6.07 -2.74
CA ALA A 73 6.03 6.00 -4.21
C ALA A 73 7.29 5.33 -4.80
N ARG A 74 8.45 5.50 -4.15
CA ARG A 74 9.70 4.85 -4.57
C ARG A 74 9.70 3.35 -4.29
N GLU A 75 9.11 2.92 -3.17
CA GLU A 75 9.08 1.51 -2.75
C GLU A 75 7.85 0.74 -3.26
N GLU A 76 6.82 1.45 -3.76
CA GLU A 76 5.60 0.89 -4.34
C GLU A 76 5.81 -0.31 -5.29
N PRO A 77 6.71 -0.28 -6.30
CA PRO A 77 6.91 -1.42 -7.19
C PRO A 77 7.43 -2.67 -6.46
N LYS A 78 8.21 -2.48 -5.39
CA LYS A 78 8.72 -3.58 -4.57
C LYS A 78 7.63 -4.14 -3.67
N ILE A 79 6.81 -3.27 -3.07
CA ILE A 79 5.65 -3.67 -2.26
C ILE A 79 4.66 -4.49 -3.10
N ILE A 80 4.36 -4.06 -4.32
CA ILE A 80 3.48 -4.81 -5.25
C ILE A 80 4.09 -6.18 -5.59
N LYS A 81 5.38 -6.23 -5.89
CA LYS A 81 6.09 -7.48 -6.20
C LYS A 81 6.06 -8.47 -5.04
N ASP A 82 6.28 -8.00 -3.81
CA ASP A 82 6.28 -8.83 -2.62
C ASP A 82 4.85 -9.28 -2.24
N ALA A 83 3.86 -8.39 -2.35
CA ALA A 83 2.45 -8.71 -2.13
C ALA A 83 1.92 -9.77 -3.12
N LEU A 84 2.32 -9.67 -4.40
CA LEU A 84 1.96 -10.65 -5.42
C LEU A 84 2.66 -11.99 -5.19
N ARG A 85 3.96 -12.01 -4.82
CA ARG A 85 4.68 -13.28 -4.60
C ARG A 85 4.13 -14.12 -3.46
N GLY A 86 3.68 -13.49 -2.36
CA GLY A 86 3.29 -14.22 -1.16
C GLY A 86 2.04 -15.09 -1.30
N ARG A 87 1.01 -14.63 -2.03
CA ARG A 87 -0.27 -15.35 -2.13
C ARG A 87 -0.51 -16.04 -3.47
N PHE A 88 0.17 -15.59 -4.52
CA PHE A 88 -0.06 -16.09 -5.87
C PHE A 88 0.36 -17.55 -6.05
N TRP A 89 1.53 -17.95 -5.53
CA TRP A 89 2.02 -19.31 -5.70
C TRP A 89 1.23 -20.34 -4.87
N ASP A 90 0.85 -19.98 -3.65
CA ASP A 90 0.01 -20.84 -2.80
C ASP A 90 -1.39 -21.01 -3.41
N ALA A 91 -1.99 -19.93 -3.92
CA ALA A 91 -3.31 -19.97 -4.54
C ALA A 91 -3.32 -20.74 -5.87
N LEU A 92 -2.31 -20.54 -6.72
CA LEU A 92 -2.19 -21.28 -7.98
C LEU A 92 -1.87 -22.76 -7.74
N GLY A 93 -0.96 -23.08 -6.81
CA GLY A 93 -0.59 -24.45 -6.49
C GLY A 93 -1.76 -25.24 -5.92
N LEU A 94 -2.48 -24.66 -4.95
CA LEU A 94 -3.65 -25.30 -4.36
C LEU A 94 -4.77 -25.48 -5.40
N GLY A 95 -5.05 -24.45 -6.22
CA GLY A 95 -6.08 -24.52 -7.25
C GLY A 95 -5.79 -25.58 -8.33
N LEU A 96 -4.53 -25.69 -8.76
CA LEU A 96 -4.11 -26.70 -9.74
C LEU A 96 -4.26 -28.13 -9.18
N ILE A 97 -3.82 -28.36 -7.93
CA ILE A 97 -3.90 -29.67 -7.28
C ILE A 97 -5.35 -30.08 -7.06
N VAL A 98 -6.20 -29.16 -6.57
CA VAL A 98 -7.62 -29.44 -6.34
C VAL A 98 -8.33 -29.81 -7.64
N ASN A 99 -8.08 -29.09 -8.74
CA ASN A 99 -8.64 -29.44 -10.03
C ASN A 99 -8.15 -30.81 -10.53
N LEU A 100 -6.85 -31.09 -10.42
CA LEU A 100 -6.29 -32.39 -10.79
C LEU A 100 -6.95 -33.54 -10.03
N VAL A 101 -7.10 -33.39 -8.71
CA VAL A 101 -7.75 -34.39 -7.85
C VAL A 101 -9.22 -34.55 -8.21
N TYR A 102 -9.94 -33.45 -8.43
CA TYR A 102 -11.35 -33.47 -8.82
C TYR A 102 -11.55 -34.19 -10.16
N THR A 103 -10.76 -33.85 -11.18
CA THR A 103 -10.82 -34.49 -12.49
C THR A 103 -10.46 -35.97 -12.40
N ALA A 104 -9.43 -36.34 -11.62
CA ALA A 104 -9.05 -37.74 -11.41
C ALA A 104 -10.16 -38.53 -10.69
N ALA A 105 -10.78 -37.95 -9.66
CA ALA A 105 -11.90 -38.57 -8.96
C ALA A 105 -13.10 -38.80 -9.88
N LEU A 106 -13.44 -37.82 -10.74
CA LEU A 106 -14.48 -37.95 -11.75
C LEU A 106 -14.18 -39.10 -12.72
N LEU A 107 -12.95 -39.18 -13.23
CA LEU A 107 -12.54 -40.26 -14.13
C LEU A 107 -12.65 -41.64 -13.45
N ILE A 108 -12.29 -41.75 -12.17
CA ILE A 108 -12.44 -42.99 -11.40
C ILE A 108 -13.91 -43.38 -11.26
N VAL A 109 -14.79 -42.42 -10.96
CA VAL A 109 -16.24 -42.65 -10.85
C VAL A 109 -16.79 -43.14 -12.19
N VAL A 110 -16.46 -42.48 -13.30
CA VAL A 110 -16.89 -42.87 -14.64
C VAL A 110 -16.38 -44.25 -15.00
N ALA A 111 -15.10 -44.55 -14.75
CA ALA A 111 -14.52 -45.88 -15.01
C ALA A 111 -15.17 -46.97 -14.16
N SER A 112 -15.46 -46.69 -12.89
CA SER A 112 -16.14 -47.62 -11.98
C SER A 112 -17.56 -47.92 -12.45
N LEU A 113 -18.31 -46.91 -12.90
CA LEU A 113 -19.67 -47.09 -13.42
C LEU A 113 -19.68 -47.87 -14.74
N GLY A 114 -18.74 -47.57 -15.64
CA GLY A 114 -18.58 -48.34 -16.88
C GLY A 114 -18.25 -49.82 -16.62
N SER A 115 -17.45 -50.13 -15.59
CA SER A 115 -17.15 -51.52 -15.20
C SER A 115 -18.37 -52.31 -14.69
N GLN A 116 -19.43 -51.60 -14.26
CA GLN A 116 -20.69 -52.20 -13.80
C GLN A 116 -21.75 -52.30 -14.91
N GLY A 117 -21.40 -51.97 -16.16
CA GLY A 117 -22.30 -52.06 -17.31
C GLY A 117 -23.29 -50.91 -17.43
N ILE A 118 -23.11 -49.82 -16.67
CA ILE A 118 -23.88 -48.59 -16.82
C ILE A 118 -23.16 -47.72 -17.84
N ASP A 119 -23.64 -47.74 -19.09
CA ASP A 119 -23.08 -46.92 -20.15
C ASP A 119 -23.63 -45.49 -20.07
N LEU A 120 -22.88 -44.61 -19.41
CA LEU A 120 -23.25 -43.21 -19.21
C LEU A 120 -23.37 -42.45 -20.54
N ILE A 121 -22.70 -42.92 -21.59
CA ILE A 121 -22.76 -42.32 -22.93
C ILE A 121 -24.15 -42.55 -23.54
N ASP A 122 -24.73 -43.74 -23.37
CA ASP A 122 -26.06 -44.07 -23.88
C ASP A 122 -27.15 -43.31 -23.11
N ILE A 123 -27.02 -43.19 -21.79
CA ILE A 123 -27.95 -42.39 -20.97
C ILE A 123 -27.92 -40.91 -21.41
N TYR A 124 -26.73 -40.34 -21.62
CA TYR A 124 -26.62 -38.95 -22.10
C TYR A 124 -27.23 -38.78 -23.50
N ARG A 125 -27.03 -39.76 -24.38
CA ARG A 125 -27.58 -39.76 -25.75
C ARG A 125 -29.10 -39.83 -25.77
N GLU A 126 -29.68 -40.64 -24.89
CA GLU A 126 -31.14 -40.77 -24.71
C GLU A 126 -31.78 -39.48 -24.20
N PHE A 127 -31.08 -38.70 -23.36
CA PHE A 127 -31.54 -37.37 -22.93
C PHE A 127 -31.28 -36.25 -23.95
N ALA A 128 -30.31 -36.42 -24.86
CA ALA A 128 -29.91 -35.41 -25.84
C ALA A 128 -30.69 -35.48 -27.17
N GLU A 129 -31.27 -36.64 -27.52
CA GLU A 129 -32.13 -36.77 -28.69
C GLU A 129 -33.60 -36.38 -28.38
N PRO A 130 -34.21 -35.42 -29.09
CA PRO A 130 -35.63 -35.14 -28.93
C PRO A 130 -36.47 -36.33 -29.41
N PRO A 131 -37.63 -36.61 -28.79
CA PRO A 131 -38.43 -37.79 -29.10
C PRO A 131 -38.78 -37.81 -30.59
N VAL A 132 -38.42 -38.89 -31.29
CA VAL A 132 -38.72 -39.09 -32.70
C VAL A 132 -40.23 -39.05 -32.90
N ALA A 133 -40.73 -38.02 -33.59
CA ALA A 133 -42.14 -37.87 -33.89
C ALA A 133 -42.61 -39.07 -34.74
N ALA A 134 -43.63 -39.78 -34.25
CA ALA A 134 -44.21 -40.93 -34.94
C ALA A 134 -44.75 -40.53 -36.34
N PRO A 135 -44.61 -41.39 -37.37
CA PRO A 135 -45.13 -41.11 -38.70
C PRO A 135 -46.66 -41.00 -38.64
N GLN A 136 -47.20 -39.88 -39.13
CA GLN A 136 -48.64 -39.66 -39.20
C GLN A 136 -49.26 -40.54 -40.31
N PRO A 137 -50.45 -41.13 -40.08
CA PRO A 137 -51.14 -41.96 -41.05
C PRO A 137 -51.63 -41.19 -42.28
#